data_AF-A0A956ZCI3-F1
#
_entry.id   AF-A0A956ZCI3-F1
#
_cell.length_a   1.000
_cell.length_b   1.000
_cell.length_c   1.000
_cell.angle_alpha   90.00
_cell.angle_beta   90.00
_cell.angle_gamma   90.00
#
_symmetry.space_group_name_H-M   'P 1'
#
loop_
_entity.id
_entity.type
_entity.pdbx_description
1 polymer ?
#
loop_
_entity_poly.entity_id
_entity_poly.type
_entity_poly.pdbx_seq_one_letter_code
_entity_poly.pdbx_strand_id
1 'polypeptide(L)'
;MTKASPSSIMPQAKKRCRIIDRFIPLLSASLVVLLLSCNALKVEAAEQKSKESPELQKLFATMALDESIDASWLKIVTSVARNSYQLAFRQLVSETKASDQQSLDRARQKAQDKAKNVAEYFAAKLQKKYKEELRAIYIQVYSKYYSPSDMKALAAFYGSEAGKKAMAENPAIIRRSMIKLVRKVKPRAEKLLAKRLKAMMEAEGGSSGIADEILE
;
A
#
# COMPACT_ATOMS: atom_id res chain seq x y z
N MET A 1 35.31 61.90 60.10
CA MET A 1 34.18 61.90 61.06
C MET A 1 33.04 61.19 60.33
N THR A 2 32.49 60.03 60.69
CA THR A 2 32.22 59.40 61.99
C THR A 2 31.91 57.90 61.77
N LYS A 3 32.54 57.06 62.60
CA LYS A 3 32.14 55.74 63.18
C LYS A 3 30.88 55.02 62.66
N ALA A 4 30.98 53.71 62.38
CA ALA A 4 30.59 52.60 63.28
C ALA A 4 30.20 51.30 62.52
N SER A 5 30.87 50.19 62.85
CA SER A 5 30.41 48.79 62.70
C SER A 5 29.43 48.47 63.86
N PRO A 6 28.58 47.40 63.88
CA PRO A 6 29.10 46.02 64.03
C PRO A 6 28.21 44.83 63.58
N SER A 7 28.86 43.67 63.48
CA SER A 7 28.45 42.27 63.77
C SER A 7 26.98 41.82 63.73
N SER A 8 26.72 40.62 63.21
CA SER A 8 26.78 39.37 64.01
C SER A 8 26.09 38.16 63.31
N ILE A 9 26.46 36.96 63.78
CA ILE A 9 25.72 35.66 63.73
C ILE A 9 26.03 34.67 62.56
N MET A 10 27.02 33.78 62.80
CA MET A 10 27.03 32.34 62.38
C MET A 10 25.86 31.57 63.06
N PRO A 11 25.48 30.27 62.83
CA PRO A 11 26.24 29.14 62.25
C PRO A 11 25.46 28.02 61.49
N GLN A 12 26.22 27.06 60.92
CA GLN A 12 26.02 25.58 60.87
C GLN A 12 24.65 24.97 60.46
N ALA A 13 24.65 24.04 59.49
CA ALA A 13 24.53 22.60 59.78
C ALA A 13 24.16 21.69 58.57
N LYS A 14 24.97 20.63 58.44
CA LYS A 14 24.61 19.20 58.24
C LYS A 14 23.89 18.72 56.95
N LYS A 15 24.68 17.93 56.19
CA LYS A 15 24.46 16.50 55.82
C LYS A 15 23.10 16.12 55.20
N ARG A 16 23.01 16.14 53.87
CA ARG A 16 22.18 15.27 53.00
C ARG A 16 22.92 15.22 51.64
N CYS A 17 23.04 14.16 50.84
CA CYS A 17 22.43 12.84 50.79
C CYS A 17 23.33 11.97 49.86
N ARG A 18 23.94 10.88 50.36
CA ARG A 18 24.90 10.04 49.59
C ARG A 18 24.24 9.03 48.63
N ILE A 19 22.93 9.17 48.39
CA ILE A 19 22.12 8.25 47.57
C ILE A 19 21.88 8.82 46.16
N ILE A 20 21.99 10.13 45.98
CA ILE A 20 21.71 10.81 44.71
C ILE A 20 22.84 10.59 43.69
N ASP A 21 24.08 10.45 44.14
CA ASP A 21 25.25 10.29 43.24
C ASP A 21 25.29 8.95 42.48
N ARG A 22 24.54 7.93 42.92
CA ARG A 22 24.50 6.62 42.24
C ARG A 22 23.45 6.52 41.14
N PHE A 23 22.42 7.38 41.14
CA PHE A 23 21.33 7.34 40.16
C PHE A 23 21.50 8.31 38.99
N ILE A 24 22.33 9.35 39.16
CA ILE A 24 22.66 10.32 38.10
C ILE A 24 23.26 9.65 36.84
N PRO A 25 24.23 8.71 36.92
CA PRO A 25 24.79 8.10 35.71
C PRO A 25 23.84 7.11 35.01
N LEU A 26 22.86 6.55 35.73
CA LEU A 26 21.90 5.58 35.19
C LEU A 26 20.75 6.28 34.42
N LEU A 27 20.34 7.46 34.88
CA LEU A 27 19.36 8.29 34.17
C LEU A 27 19.97 8.99 32.94
N SER A 28 21.25 9.38 32.98
CA SER A 28 21.93 9.98 31.84
C SER A 28 22.20 8.97 30.72
N ALA A 29 22.58 7.73 31.05
CA ALA A 29 22.77 6.67 30.06
C ALA A 29 21.48 6.34 29.30
N SER A 30 20.34 6.28 29.99
CA SER A 30 19.04 6.01 29.38
C SER A 30 18.58 7.15 28.45
N LEU A 31 18.83 8.41 28.84
CA LEU A 31 18.54 9.58 28.00
C LEU A 31 19.44 9.65 26.76
N VAL A 32 20.73 9.29 26.90
CA VAL A 32 21.68 9.24 25.79
C VAL A 32 21.34 8.12 24.81
N VAL A 33 20.92 6.94 25.29
CA VAL A 33 20.43 5.85 24.43
C VAL A 33 19.11 6.22 23.73
N LEU A 34 18.21 6.94 24.40
CA LEU A 34 16.98 7.46 23.78
C LEU A 34 17.27 8.53 22.71
N LEU A 35 18.23 9.43 22.97
CA LEU A 35 18.67 10.46 22.02
C LEU A 35 19.43 9.87 20.81
N LEU A 36 20.25 8.84 21.03
CA LEU A 36 20.90 8.08 19.95
C LEU A 36 19.88 7.30 19.10
N SER A 37 18.86 6.71 19.72
CA SER A 37 17.79 6.00 19.01
C SER A 37 16.89 6.94 18.21
N CYS A 38 16.63 8.16 18.70
CA CYS A 38 15.92 9.20 17.95
C CYS A 38 16.74 9.76 16.76
N ASN A 39 18.07 9.75 16.85
CA ASN A 39 18.94 10.17 15.76
C ASN A 39 19.07 9.11 14.67
N ALA A 40 19.07 7.81 14.99
CA ALA A 40 19.13 6.74 14.00
C ALA A 40 17.94 6.76 13.00
N LEU A 41 16.72 6.97 13.49
CA LEU A 41 15.52 7.13 12.65
C LEU A 41 15.57 8.39 11.76
N LYS A 42 16.18 9.48 12.25
CA LYS A 42 16.39 10.70 11.44
C LYS A 42 17.52 10.52 10.42
N VAL A 43 18.54 9.74 10.74
CA VAL A 43 19.67 9.42 9.86
C VAL A 43 19.19 8.57 8.69
N GLU A 44 18.37 7.54 8.91
CA GLU A 44 17.81 6.74 7.80
C GLU A 44 16.93 7.57 6.86
N ALA A 45 16.07 8.44 7.38
CA ALA A 45 15.27 9.36 6.56
C ALA A 45 16.13 10.40 5.81
N ALA A 46 17.25 10.85 6.40
CA ALA A 46 18.19 11.76 5.78
C ALA A 46 19.10 11.08 4.74
N GLU A 47 19.47 9.81 4.94
CA GLU A 47 20.21 8.98 3.98
C GLU A 47 19.36 8.61 2.76
N GLN A 48 18.05 8.38 2.95
CA GLN A 48 17.11 8.18 1.85
C GLN A 48 17.01 9.45 0.98
N LYS A 49 16.97 10.63 1.63
CA LYS A 49 16.94 11.92 0.95
C LYS A 49 18.28 12.24 0.24
N SER A 50 19.39 11.67 0.69
CA SER A 50 20.71 11.83 0.06
C SER A 50 20.93 10.94 -1.16
N LYS A 51 20.19 9.82 -1.29
CA LYS A 51 20.20 8.94 -2.47
C LYS A 51 19.30 9.40 -3.63
N GLU A 52 18.47 10.42 -3.42
CA GLU A 52 17.59 10.94 -4.45
C GLU A 52 18.34 11.98 -5.31
N SER A 53 18.71 11.60 -6.54
CA SER A 53 19.36 12.53 -7.45
C SER A 53 18.42 13.67 -7.86
N PRO A 54 18.94 14.87 -8.16
CA PRO A 54 18.14 15.98 -8.68
C PRO A 54 17.37 15.61 -9.97
N GLU A 55 17.95 14.75 -10.80
CA GLU A 55 17.33 14.26 -12.03
C GLU A 55 16.10 13.40 -11.74
N LEU A 56 16.16 12.55 -10.70
CA LEU A 56 15.04 11.72 -10.28
C LEU A 56 13.90 12.55 -9.69
N GLN A 57 14.23 13.53 -8.85
CA GLN A 57 13.26 14.50 -8.32
C GLN A 57 12.52 15.21 -9.45
N LYS A 58 13.28 15.68 -10.46
CA LYS A 58 12.71 16.37 -11.62
C LYS A 58 11.81 15.45 -12.45
N LEU A 59 12.22 14.19 -12.65
CA LEU A 59 11.40 13.20 -13.36
C LEU A 59 10.08 12.95 -12.62
N PHE A 60 10.13 12.71 -11.31
CA PHE A 60 8.94 12.45 -10.51
C PHE A 60 7.97 13.63 -10.52
N ALA A 61 8.47 14.86 -10.37
CA ALA A 61 7.67 16.07 -10.49
C ALA A 61 7.05 16.23 -11.89
N THR A 62 7.81 15.93 -12.95
CA THR A 62 7.32 16.04 -14.33
C THR A 62 6.20 15.06 -14.63
N MET A 63 6.29 13.85 -14.08
CA MET A 63 5.29 12.80 -14.27
C MET A 63 4.12 12.87 -13.28
N ALA A 64 4.12 13.83 -12.35
CA ALA A 64 3.20 13.87 -11.20
C ALA A 64 3.14 12.51 -10.46
N LEU A 65 4.34 11.93 -10.26
CA LEU A 65 4.46 10.57 -9.76
C LEU A 65 4.03 10.49 -8.29
N ASP A 66 4.28 11.51 -7.48
CA ASP A 66 3.86 11.56 -6.08
C ASP A 66 2.33 11.51 -5.94
N GLU A 67 1.59 12.26 -6.78
CA GLU A 67 0.13 12.23 -6.82
C GLU A 67 -0.40 10.87 -7.33
N SER A 68 0.25 10.30 -8.34
CA SER A 68 -0.09 8.99 -8.88
C SER A 68 0.17 7.87 -7.88
N ILE A 69 1.27 7.94 -7.13
CA ILE A 69 1.62 7.03 -6.04
C ILE A 69 0.58 7.12 -4.94
N ASP A 70 0.21 8.33 -4.50
CA ASP A 70 -0.81 8.53 -3.47
C ASP A 70 -2.17 7.94 -3.89
N ALA A 71 -2.61 8.22 -5.11
CA ALA A 71 -3.88 7.72 -5.64
C ALA A 71 -3.87 6.20 -5.83
N SER A 72 -2.76 5.63 -6.29
CA SER A 72 -2.60 4.18 -6.49
C SER A 72 -2.50 3.44 -5.16
N TRP A 73 -1.76 3.99 -4.21
CA TRP A 73 -1.60 3.42 -2.87
C TRP A 73 -2.94 3.36 -2.14
N LEU A 74 -3.73 4.43 -2.17
CA LEU A 74 -5.05 4.44 -1.57
C LEU A 74 -5.91 3.28 -2.11
N LYS A 75 -5.94 3.10 -3.44
CA LYS A 75 -6.67 1.98 -4.07
C LYS A 75 -6.16 0.62 -3.63
N ILE A 76 -4.83 0.43 -3.59
CA ILE A 76 -4.20 -0.82 -3.16
C ILE A 76 -4.60 -1.14 -1.72
N VAL A 77 -4.41 -0.19 -0.80
CA VAL A 77 -4.69 -0.43 0.61
C VAL A 77 -6.17 -0.64 0.88
N THR A 78 -7.05 0.16 0.26
CA THR A 78 -8.50 -0.06 0.36
C THR A 78 -8.88 -1.44 -0.18
N SER A 79 -8.26 -1.88 -1.27
CA SER A 79 -8.49 -3.23 -1.82
C SER A 79 -7.99 -4.32 -0.88
N VAL A 80 -6.77 -4.19 -0.33
CA VAL A 80 -6.19 -5.15 0.62
C VAL A 80 -7.08 -5.24 1.86
N ALA A 81 -7.45 -4.11 2.45
CA ALA A 81 -8.28 -4.08 3.65
C ALA A 81 -9.68 -4.69 3.40
N ARG A 82 -10.31 -4.39 2.25
CA ARG A 82 -11.59 -4.99 1.86
C ARG A 82 -11.47 -6.51 1.70
N ASN A 83 -10.43 -6.97 1.01
CA ASN A 83 -10.21 -8.40 0.77
C ASN A 83 -9.92 -9.15 2.07
N SER A 84 -9.07 -8.60 2.94
CA SER A 84 -8.75 -9.18 4.25
C SER A 84 -9.98 -9.26 5.16
N TYR A 85 -10.81 -8.21 5.17
CA TYR A 85 -12.08 -8.24 5.92
C TYR A 85 -13.03 -9.31 5.38
N GLN A 86 -13.17 -9.41 4.06
CA GLN A 86 -14.01 -10.44 3.44
C GLN A 86 -13.54 -11.86 3.78
N LEU A 87 -12.23 -12.09 3.82
CA LEU A 87 -11.64 -13.37 4.23
C LEU A 87 -11.92 -13.69 5.70
N ALA A 88 -11.68 -12.75 6.60
CA ALA A 88 -11.96 -12.91 8.02
C ALA A 88 -13.45 -13.17 8.29
N PHE A 89 -14.34 -12.45 7.58
CA PHE A 89 -15.78 -12.66 7.69
C PHE A 89 -16.20 -14.06 7.19
N ARG A 90 -15.62 -14.54 6.08
CA ARG A 90 -15.90 -15.90 5.58
C ARG A 90 -15.50 -16.96 6.61
N GLN A 91 -14.35 -16.81 7.27
CA GLN A 91 -13.90 -17.73 8.33
C GLN A 91 -14.88 -17.75 9.50
N LEU A 92 -15.24 -16.59 10.04
CA LEU A 92 -16.20 -16.47 11.14
C LEU A 92 -17.57 -17.06 10.79
N VAL A 93 -18.07 -16.82 9.58
CA VAL A 93 -19.35 -17.36 9.12
C VAL A 93 -19.28 -18.87 8.86
N SER A 94 -18.15 -19.41 8.39
CA SER A 94 -18.00 -20.87 8.23
C SER A 94 -17.96 -21.62 9.56
N GLU A 95 -17.49 -20.97 10.63
CA GLU A 95 -17.53 -21.50 12.00
C GLU A 95 -18.94 -21.39 12.61
N THR A 96 -19.77 -20.49 12.08
CA THR A 96 -21.15 -20.29 12.51
C THR A 96 -22.07 -21.22 11.72
N LYS A 97 -22.80 -22.12 12.38
CA LYS A 97 -23.81 -23.00 11.74
C LYS A 97 -25.06 -22.21 11.28
N ALA A 98 -24.91 -21.25 10.39
CA ALA A 98 -26.04 -20.55 9.78
C ALA A 98 -26.71 -21.47 8.76
N SER A 99 -27.94 -21.90 9.06
CA SER A 99 -28.65 -22.97 8.34
C SER A 99 -29.41 -22.51 7.08
N ASP A 100 -29.42 -21.21 6.76
CA ASP A 100 -30.22 -20.66 5.67
C ASP A 100 -29.41 -19.76 4.71
N GLN A 101 -29.47 -20.05 3.41
CA GLN A 101 -28.72 -19.35 2.37
C GLN A 101 -29.08 -17.86 2.29
N GLN A 102 -30.35 -17.50 2.52
CA GLN A 102 -30.80 -16.12 2.49
C GLN A 102 -30.31 -15.31 3.71
N SER A 103 -30.19 -15.96 4.87
CA SER A 103 -29.55 -15.38 6.06
C SER A 103 -28.05 -15.15 5.87
N LEU A 104 -27.36 -16.10 5.20
CA LEU A 104 -25.95 -16.00 4.83
C LEU A 104 -25.68 -14.86 3.85
N ASP A 105 -26.52 -14.68 2.84
CA ASP A 105 -26.35 -13.60 1.86
C ASP A 105 -26.63 -12.22 2.47
N ARG A 106 -27.63 -12.09 3.33
CA ARG A 106 -27.85 -10.85 4.12
C ARG A 106 -26.70 -10.54 5.06
N ALA A 107 -26.11 -11.57 5.69
CA ALA A 107 -24.94 -11.41 6.54
C ALA A 107 -23.70 -10.97 5.72
N ARG A 108 -23.48 -11.57 4.54
CA ARG A 108 -22.43 -11.17 3.59
C ARG A 108 -22.57 -9.73 3.13
N GLN A 109 -23.79 -9.29 2.82
CA GLN A 109 -24.05 -7.93 2.35
C GLN A 109 -23.79 -6.89 3.46
N LYS A 110 -24.29 -7.13 4.67
CA LYS A 110 -23.98 -6.30 5.85
C LYS A 110 -22.49 -6.29 6.19
N ALA A 111 -21.81 -7.42 5.99
CA ALA A 111 -20.37 -7.51 6.16
C ALA A 111 -19.62 -6.71 5.09
N GLN A 112 -20.06 -6.70 3.83
CA GLN A 112 -19.45 -5.87 2.79
C GLN A 112 -19.56 -4.37 3.12
N ASP A 113 -20.71 -3.91 3.60
CA ASP A 113 -20.90 -2.50 3.99
C ASP A 113 -20.00 -2.12 5.17
N LYS A 114 -19.88 -2.99 6.18
CA LYS A 114 -18.93 -2.80 7.27
C LYS A 114 -17.47 -2.88 6.80
N ALA A 115 -17.17 -3.76 5.86
CA ALA A 115 -15.84 -3.91 5.26
C ALA A 115 -15.40 -2.62 4.58
N LYS A 116 -16.33 -1.90 3.94
CA LYS A 116 -16.03 -0.64 3.27
C LYS A 116 -15.56 0.43 4.27
N ASN A 117 -16.31 0.64 5.36
CA ASN A 117 -15.97 1.64 6.37
C ASN A 117 -14.66 1.28 7.11
N VAL A 118 -14.47 0.00 7.42
CA VAL A 118 -13.22 -0.51 8.01
C VAL A 118 -12.06 -0.32 7.04
N ALA A 119 -12.24 -0.66 5.75
CA ALA A 119 -11.21 -0.50 4.73
C ALA A 119 -10.80 0.96 4.53
N GLU A 120 -11.75 1.90 4.56
CA GLU A 120 -11.48 3.34 4.45
C GLU A 120 -10.68 3.85 5.67
N TYR A 121 -11.07 3.45 6.89
CA TYR A 121 -10.33 3.78 8.11
C TYR A 121 -8.90 3.24 8.10
N PHE A 122 -8.74 1.95 7.78
CA PHE A 122 -7.41 1.33 7.71
C PHE A 122 -6.58 1.94 6.57
N ALA A 123 -7.19 2.22 5.42
CA ALA A 123 -6.50 2.87 4.31
C ALA A 123 -5.96 4.24 4.67
N ALA A 124 -6.76 5.09 5.33
CA ALA A 124 -6.28 6.41 5.78
C ALA A 124 -5.11 6.29 6.78
N LYS A 125 -5.18 5.33 7.71
CA LYS A 125 -4.14 5.11 8.72
C LYS A 125 -2.84 4.57 8.12
N LEU A 126 -2.94 3.62 7.21
CA LEU A 126 -1.81 3.01 6.51
C LEU A 126 -1.21 3.97 5.48
N GLN A 127 -2.03 4.80 4.81
CA GLN A 127 -1.55 5.85 3.92
C GLN A 127 -0.64 6.81 4.67
N LYS A 128 -1.09 7.35 5.81
CA LYS A 128 -0.27 8.26 6.62
C LYS A 128 1.04 7.62 7.11
N LYS A 129 1.01 6.33 7.44
CA LYS A 129 2.17 5.61 7.98
C LYS A 129 3.21 5.27 6.91
N TYR A 130 2.76 4.79 5.74
CA TYR A 130 3.64 4.15 4.75
C TYR A 130 3.89 4.99 3.49
N LYS A 131 3.37 6.22 3.42
CA LYS A 131 3.59 7.11 2.26
C LYS A 131 5.07 7.32 1.96
N GLU A 132 5.86 7.66 2.97
CA GLU A 132 7.30 7.91 2.81
C GLU A 132 8.07 6.63 2.45
N GLU A 133 7.70 5.50 3.05
CA GLU A 133 8.29 4.19 2.72
C GLU A 133 8.00 3.82 1.25
N LEU A 134 6.78 4.06 0.78
CA LEU A 134 6.42 3.79 -0.60
C LEU A 134 7.23 4.68 -1.55
N ARG A 135 7.32 5.99 -1.29
CA ARG A 135 8.15 6.91 -2.06
C ARG A 135 9.61 6.44 -2.10
N ALA A 136 10.14 6.02 -0.97
CA ALA A 136 11.49 5.51 -0.86
C ALA A 136 11.72 4.23 -1.70
N ILE A 137 10.75 3.33 -1.75
CA ILE A 137 10.79 2.14 -2.62
C ILE A 137 10.83 2.55 -4.09
N TYR A 138 10.00 3.53 -4.51
CA TYR A 138 10.02 4.04 -5.88
C TYR A 138 11.39 4.62 -6.24
N ILE A 139 11.99 5.41 -5.35
CA ILE A 139 13.34 5.95 -5.54
C ILE A 139 14.36 4.82 -5.75
N GLN A 140 14.36 3.82 -4.86
CA GLN A 140 15.29 2.69 -4.97
C GLN A 140 15.13 1.92 -6.27
N VAL A 141 13.89 1.68 -6.71
CA VAL A 141 13.61 0.96 -7.95
C VAL A 141 14.06 1.77 -9.16
N TYR A 142 13.71 3.06 -9.25
CA TYR A 142 14.13 3.90 -10.38
C TYR A 142 15.65 4.04 -10.46
N SER A 143 16.32 4.30 -9.34
CA SER A 143 17.78 4.41 -9.28
C SER A 143 18.50 3.11 -9.61
N LYS A 144 17.84 1.95 -9.49
CA LYS A 144 18.39 0.65 -9.88
C LYS A 144 18.37 0.42 -11.39
N TYR A 145 17.33 0.89 -12.08
CA TYR A 145 17.11 0.55 -13.49
C TYR A 145 17.43 1.68 -14.46
N TYR A 146 17.45 2.93 -14.01
CA TYR A 146 17.73 4.10 -14.84
C TYR A 146 18.97 4.82 -14.36
N SER A 147 19.84 5.19 -15.31
CA SER A 147 20.94 6.10 -15.03
C SER A 147 20.43 7.54 -14.84
N PRO A 148 21.21 8.44 -14.23
CA PRO A 148 20.86 9.85 -14.15
C PRO A 148 20.61 10.50 -15.53
N SER A 149 21.35 10.07 -16.57
CA SER A 149 21.12 10.54 -17.94
C SER A 149 19.78 10.08 -18.51
N ASP A 150 19.36 8.84 -18.22
CA ASP A 150 18.05 8.33 -18.65
C ASP A 150 16.93 9.11 -17.95
N MET A 151 17.06 9.34 -16.64
CA MET A 151 16.10 10.12 -15.87
C MET A 151 15.95 11.55 -16.42
N LYS A 152 17.07 12.19 -16.78
CA LYS A 152 17.06 13.52 -17.43
C LYS A 152 16.37 13.49 -18.79
N ALA A 153 16.64 12.49 -19.62
CA ALA A 153 16.02 12.34 -20.93
C ALA A 153 14.51 12.07 -20.82
N LEU A 154 14.10 11.19 -19.90
CA LEU A 154 12.69 10.91 -19.61
C LEU A 154 11.97 12.17 -19.10
N ALA A 155 12.60 12.94 -18.20
CA ALA A 155 12.03 14.19 -17.71
C ALA A 155 11.86 15.21 -18.85
N ALA A 156 12.84 15.31 -19.76
CA ALA A 156 12.71 16.17 -20.93
C ALA A 156 11.57 15.72 -21.86
N PHE A 157 11.45 14.42 -22.11
CA PHE A 157 10.38 13.87 -22.93
C PHE A 157 9.00 14.12 -22.29
N TYR A 158 8.78 13.69 -21.04
CA TYR A 158 7.50 13.85 -20.36
C TYR A 158 7.14 15.31 -20.08
N GLY A 159 8.13 16.21 -20.04
CA GLY A 159 7.92 17.65 -19.94
C GLY A 159 7.48 18.31 -21.26
N SER A 160 7.69 17.66 -22.41
CA SER A 160 7.26 18.16 -23.72
C SER A 160 5.74 18.04 -23.92
N GLU A 161 5.18 18.81 -24.87
CA GLU A 161 3.76 18.73 -25.21
C GLU A 161 3.34 17.32 -25.68
N ALA A 162 4.20 16.66 -26.46
CA ALA A 162 3.96 15.28 -26.88
C ALA A 162 4.00 14.30 -25.69
N GLY A 163 4.95 14.46 -24.76
CA GLY A 163 5.09 13.61 -23.59
C GLY A 163 3.93 13.77 -22.60
N LYS A 164 3.50 15.00 -22.31
CA LYS A 164 2.31 15.28 -21.50
C LYS A 164 1.06 14.66 -22.12
N LYS A 165 0.87 14.83 -23.43
CA LYS A 165 -0.25 14.22 -24.16
C LYS A 165 -0.18 12.69 -24.10
N ALA A 166 1.01 12.10 -24.26
CA ALA A 166 1.19 10.66 -24.13
C ALA A 166 0.82 10.15 -22.74
N MET A 167 1.23 10.83 -21.66
CA MET A 167 0.83 10.46 -20.29
C MET A 167 -0.69 10.49 -20.09
N ALA A 168 -1.36 11.50 -20.65
CA ALA A 168 -2.81 11.66 -20.53
C ALA A 168 -3.59 10.64 -21.39
N GLU A 169 -3.18 10.41 -22.64
CA GLU A 169 -3.97 9.69 -23.63
C GLU A 169 -3.64 8.20 -23.73
N ASN A 170 -2.39 7.78 -23.46
CA ASN A 170 -1.99 6.38 -23.63
C ASN A 170 -2.85 5.37 -22.84
N PRO A 171 -3.23 5.62 -21.57
CA PRO A 171 -4.16 4.73 -20.87
C PRO A 171 -5.51 4.57 -21.60
N ALA A 172 -6.04 5.66 -22.16
CA ALA A 172 -7.29 5.63 -22.92
C ALA A 172 -7.12 4.91 -24.26
N ILE A 173 -6.00 5.10 -24.95
CA ILE A 173 -5.65 4.42 -26.20
C ILE A 173 -5.60 2.91 -25.97
N ILE A 174 -4.87 2.44 -24.96
CA ILE A 174 -4.76 1.01 -24.61
C ILE A 174 -6.16 0.46 -24.29
N ARG A 175 -6.95 1.14 -23.45
CA ARG A 175 -8.30 0.71 -23.07
C ARG A 175 -9.21 0.57 -24.28
N ARG A 176 -9.25 1.59 -25.16
CA ARG A 176 -10.09 1.58 -26.37
C ARG A 176 -9.65 0.48 -27.34
N SER A 177 -8.35 0.25 -27.46
CA SER A 177 -7.79 -0.80 -28.30
C SER A 177 -8.25 -2.19 -27.85
N MET A 178 -8.17 -2.46 -26.54
CA MET A 178 -8.65 -3.72 -25.95
C MET A 178 -10.15 -3.92 -26.13
N ILE A 179 -10.96 -2.88 -25.90
CA ILE A 179 -12.42 -2.94 -26.14
C ILE A 179 -12.73 -3.29 -27.59
N LYS A 180 -12.03 -2.65 -28.55
CA LYS A 180 -12.22 -2.91 -29.98
C LYS A 180 -11.80 -4.33 -30.35
N LEU A 181 -10.70 -4.82 -29.79
CA LEU A 181 -10.24 -6.20 -29.98
C LEU A 181 -11.29 -7.20 -29.47
N VAL A 182 -11.76 -7.04 -28.23
CA VAL A 182 -12.77 -7.93 -27.63
C VAL A 182 -14.06 -7.94 -28.45
N ARG A 183 -14.55 -6.78 -28.89
CA ARG A 183 -15.73 -6.70 -29.76
C ARG A 183 -15.57 -7.47 -31.08
N LYS A 184 -14.36 -7.48 -31.65
CA LYS A 184 -14.06 -8.20 -32.89
C LYS A 184 -13.87 -9.70 -32.69
N VAL A 185 -13.27 -10.11 -31.57
CA VAL A 185 -12.91 -11.51 -31.30
C VAL A 185 -14.06 -12.29 -30.65
N LYS A 186 -14.84 -11.66 -29.76
CA LYS A 186 -15.90 -12.31 -28.99
C LYS A 186 -16.87 -13.15 -29.85
N PRO A 187 -17.47 -12.64 -30.95
CA PRO A 187 -18.41 -13.43 -31.74
C PRO A 187 -17.76 -14.66 -32.40
N ARG A 188 -16.48 -14.56 -32.77
CA ARG A 188 -15.73 -15.67 -33.36
C ARG A 188 -15.43 -16.75 -32.32
N ALA A 189 -15.06 -16.33 -31.11
CA ALA A 189 -14.84 -17.23 -29.99
C ALA A 189 -16.15 -17.95 -29.61
N GLU A 190 -17.26 -17.23 -29.51
CA GLU A 190 -18.60 -17.80 -29.23
C GLU A 190 -19.01 -18.81 -30.30
N LYS A 191 -18.83 -18.49 -31.59
CA LYS A 191 -19.13 -19.42 -32.68
C LYS A 191 -18.28 -20.69 -32.62
N LEU A 192 -16.99 -20.56 -32.30
CA LEU A 192 -16.08 -21.70 -32.17
C LEU A 192 -16.48 -22.59 -30.97
N LEU A 193 -16.79 -21.98 -29.83
CA LEU A 193 -17.25 -22.69 -28.64
C LEU A 193 -18.58 -23.41 -28.89
N ALA A 194 -19.55 -22.75 -29.53
CA ALA A 194 -20.83 -23.35 -29.90
C ALA A 194 -20.65 -24.56 -30.83
N LYS A 195 -19.74 -24.47 -31.82
CA LYS A 195 -19.42 -25.58 -32.72
C LYS A 195 -18.80 -26.76 -31.95
N ARG A 196 -17.89 -26.50 -31.02
CA ARG A 196 -17.26 -27.53 -30.18
C ARG A 196 -18.28 -28.21 -29.26
N LEU A 197 -19.17 -27.43 -28.64
CA LEU A 197 -20.20 -27.95 -27.75
C LEU A 197 -21.19 -28.85 -28.51
N LYS A 198 -21.64 -28.40 -29.69
CA LYS A 198 -22.51 -29.20 -30.55
C LYS A 198 -21.87 -30.55 -30.93
N ALA A 199 -20.60 -30.54 -31.34
CA ALA A 199 -19.88 -31.78 -31.68
C ALA A 199 -19.75 -32.75 -30.49
N MET A 200 -19.62 -32.25 -29.25
CA MET A 200 -19.58 -33.11 -28.06
C MET A 200 -20.95 -33.75 -27.78
N MET A 201 -22.03 -32.97 -27.89
CA MET A 201 -23.39 -33.50 -27.71
C MET A 201 -23.77 -34.54 -28.78
N GLU A 202 -23.36 -34.32 -30.04
CA GLU A 202 -23.57 -35.28 -31.13
C GLU A 202 -22.75 -36.57 -30.95
N ALA A 203 -21.54 -36.48 -30.39
CA ALA A 203 -20.72 -37.65 -30.08
C ALA A 203 -21.30 -38.49 -28.92
N GLU A 204 -21.91 -37.85 -27.93
CA GLU A 204 -22.57 -38.54 -26.80
C GLU A 204 -23.94 -39.13 -27.19
N GLY A 205 -24.68 -38.48 -28.10
CA GLY A 205 -25.94 -38.99 -28.64
C GLY A 205 -25.80 -40.13 -29.65
N GLY A 206 -24.58 -40.44 -30.12
CA GLY A 206 -24.28 -41.55 -31.03
C GLY A 206 -24.02 -42.90 -30.36
N SER A 207 -24.06 -42.97 -29.02
CA SER A 207 -23.79 -44.20 -28.24
C SER A 207 -25.06 -44.83 -27.64
N SER A 208 -26.25 -44.59 -28.18
CA SER A 208 -27.50 -45.23 -27.74
C SER A 208 -27.94 -46.42 -28.62
N GLY A 209 -27.05 -46.96 -29.45
CA GLY A 209 -27.28 -48.15 -30.29
C GLY A 209 -27.05 -49.50 -29.59
N ILE A 210 -27.41 -49.64 -28.31
CA ILE A 210 -27.46 -50.95 -27.61
C ILE A 210 -28.82 -51.09 -26.90
N ALA A 211 -29.91 -50.91 -27.63
CA ALA A 211 -31.27 -51.12 -27.12
C ALA A 211 -32.12 -52.08 -27.97
N ASP A 212 -31.57 -52.67 -29.04
CA ASP A 212 -32.33 -53.57 -29.94
C ASP A 212 -31.94 -55.06 -29.83
N GLU A 213 -31.14 -55.47 -28.84
CA GLU A 213 -30.72 -56.89 -28.69
C GLU A 213 -30.94 -57.43 -27.27
N ILE A 214 -32.12 -57.19 -26.67
CA ILE A 214 -32.59 -57.93 -25.47
C ILE A 214 -34.09 -58.32 -25.59
N LEU A 215 -34.60 -58.50 -26.81
CA LEU A 215 -35.92 -59.11 -27.02
C LEU A 215 -35.90 -60.11 -28.19
N GLU A 216 -35.17 -61.21 -28.02
CA GLU A 216 -35.55 -62.53 -28.52
C GLU A 216 -35.12 -63.61 -27.53
#